data_AF-A0A8J3CGP8-F1
#
_entry.id   AF-A0A8J3CGP8-F1
#
_cell.length_a   1.000
_cell.length_b   1.000
_cell.length_c   1.000
_cell.angle_alpha   90.00
_cell.angle_beta   90.00
_cell.angle_gamma   90.00
#
_symmetry.space_group_name_H-M   'P 1'
#
loop_
_entity.id
_entity.type
_entity.pdbx_description
1 polymer ?
#
loop_
_entity_poly.entity_id
_entity_poly.type
_entity_poly.pdbx_seq_one_letter_code
_entity_poly.pdbx_strand_id
1 'polypeptide(L)'
;MKIDLDSQKKMNHVLKDLEGVQLAVSGKAQTFGGRAKMRLAPHRDRGDAKVVVRRGHVDSYVILDDEAAMSIEFGHFHNVTGEWVEGLYIITGATGLI
;
A
#
# COMPACT_ATOMS: atom_id res chain seq x y z
N MET A 1 2.13 -1.38 -30.48
CA MET A 1 1.38 -2.49 -29.87
C MET A 1 -0.02 -1.97 -29.52
N LYS A 2 -1.08 -2.41 -30.24
CA LYS A 2 -2.46 -2.05 -29.89
C LYS A 2 -2.94 -3.00 -28.79
N ILE A 3 -3.27 -2.47 -27.63
CA ILE A 3 -3.84 -3.23 -26.52
C ILE A 3 -5.35 -3.24 -26.71
N ASP A 4 -5.93 -4.42 -26.92
CA ASP A 4 -7.38 -4.61 -26.85
C ASP A 4 -7.81 -4.74 -25.38
N LEU A 5 -8.26 -3.61 -24.83
CA LEU A 5 -8.68 -3.49 -23.44
C LEU A 5 -9.90 -4.36 -23.11
N ASP A 6 -10.79 -4.61 -24.08
CA ASP A 6 -12.02 -5.34 -23.84
C ASP A 6 -11.76 -6.84 -23.71
N SER A 7 -10.86 -7.38 -24.53
CA SER A 7 -10.40 -8.76 -24.42
C SER A 7 -9.66 -9.01 -23.10
N GLN A 8 -8.81 -8.08 -22.66
CA GLN A 8 -8.11 -8.19 -21.38
C GLN A 8 -9.05 -8.17 -20.18
N LYS A 9 -10.07 -7.29 -20.18
CA LYS A 9 -11.07 -7.24 -19.11
C LYS A 9 -11.82 -8.56 -18.97
N LYS A 10 -12.27 -9.13 -20.10
CA LYS A 10 -12.96 -10.43 -20.11
C LYS A 10 -12.08 -11.54 -19.56
N MET A 11 -10.81 -11.58 -19.98
CA MET A 11 -9.85 -12.55 -19.47
C MET A 11 -9.63 -12.41 -17.95
N ASN A 12 -9.39 -11.19 -17.46
CA ASN A 12 -9.20 -10.95 -16.03
C ASN A 12 -10.44 -11.30 -15.21
N HIS A 13 -11.63 -11.13 -15.76
CA HIS A 13 -12.87 -11.54 -15.09
C HIS A 13 -12.95 -13.05 -14.83
N VAL A 14 -12.35 -13.86 -15.71
CA VAL A 14 -12.27 -15.32 -15.53
C VAL A 14 -11.12 -15.68 -14.59
N LEU A 15 -9.97 -15.02 -14.73
CA LEU A 15 -8.76 -15.36 -13.98
C LEU A 15 -8.82 -14.96 -12.49
N LYS A 16 -9.56 -13.90 -12.13
CA LYS A 16 -9.61 -13.36 -10.76
C LYS A 16 -10.09 -14.38 -9.70
N ASP A 17 -10.90 -15.35 -10.10
CA ASP A 17 -11.51 -16.34 -9.20
C ASP A 17 -10.66 -17.61 -9.08
N LEU A 18 -9.58 -17.73 -9.87
CA LEU A 18 -8.64 -18.83 -9.74
C LEU A 18 -7.87 -18.71 -8.42
N GLU A 19 -7.88 -19.79 -7.63
CA GLU A 19 -7.22 -19.83 -6.32
C GLU A 19 -5.74 -19.41 -6.40
N GLY A 20 -5.01 -19.93 -7.39
CA GLY A 20 -3.61 -19.57 -7.61
C GLY A 20 -3.38 -18.08 -7.86
N VAL A 21 -4.31 -17.42 -8.56
CA VAL A 21 -4.25 -15.96 -8.79
C VAL A 21 -4.50 -15.21 -7.49
N GLN A 22 -5.51 -15.58 -6.72
CA GLN A 22 -5.79 -14.93 -5.43
C GLN A 22 -4.66 -15.12 -4.43
N LEU A 23 -4.06 -16.31 -4.37
CA LEU A 23 -2.90 -16.60 -3.53
C LEU A 23 -1.69 -15.75 -3.96
N ALA A 24 -1.45 -15.59 -5.26
CA ALA A 24 -0.38 -14.75 -5.76
C ALA A 24 -0.59 -13.26 -5.40
N VAL A 25 -1.81 -12.74 -5.57
CA VAL A 25 -2.17 -11.35 -5.19
C VAL A 25 -1.99 -11.15 -3.68
N SER A 26 -2.49 -12.09 -2.88
CA SER A 26 -2.36 -12.02 -1.42
C SER A 26 -0.90 -12.12 -0.95
N GLY A 27 -0.11 -13.03 -1.53
CA GLY A 27 1.32 -13.17 -1.23
C GLY A 27 2.11 -11.90 -1.60
N LYS A 28 1.75 -11.23 -2.70
CA LYS A 28 2.32 -9.94 -3.07
C LYS A 28 1.98 -8.85 -2.05
N ALA A 29 0.73 -8.78 -1.62
CA ALA A 29 0.30 -7.84 -0.58
C ALA A 29 1.00 -8.10 0.76
N GLN A 30 1.21 -9.36 1.16
CA GLN A 30 1.99 -9.69 2.35
C GLN A 30 3.46 -9.23 2.24
N THR A 31 4.07 -9.40 1.06
CA THR A 31 5.43 -8.92 0.79
C THR A 31 5.52 -7.40 0.96
N PHE A 32 4.58 -6.65 0.37
CA PHE A 32 4.52 -5.20 0.51
C PHE A 32 4.19 -4.77 1.93
N GLY A 33 3.29 -5.46 2.62
CA GLY A 33 2.99 -5.22 4.02
C GLY A 33 4.21 -5.39 4.93
N GLY A 34 5.03 -6.42 4.70
CA GLY A 34 6.30 -6.60 5.42
C GLY A 34 7.27 -5.45 5.19
N ARG A 35 7.40 -5.00 3.93
CA ARG A 35 8.25 -3.84 3.56
C ARG A 35 7.75 -2.53 4.18
N ALA A 36 6.45 -2.31 4.19
CA ALA A 36 5.83 -1.14 4.80
C ALA A 36 6.03 -1.16 6.33
N LYS A 37 5.89 -2.32 6.98
CA LYS A 37 6.19 -2.48 8.42
C LYS A 37 7.64 -2.13 8.75
N MET A 38 8.59 -2.57 7.93
CA MET A 38 10.01 -2.21 8.11
C MET A 38 10.25 -0.71 7.97
N ARG A 39 9.60 -0.05 7.01
CA ARG A 39 9.68 1.42 6.84
C ARG A 39 9.04 2.18 7.98
N LEU A 40 7.94 1.66 8.54
CA LEU A 40 7.25 2.28 9.66
C LEU A 40 7.97 2.06 10.99
N ALA A 41 8.79 1.01 11.12
CA ALA A 41 9.41 0.64 12.39
C ALA A 41 10.17 1.79 13.09
N PRO A 42 10.97 2.64 12.42
CA PRO A 42 11.63 3.77 13.06
C PRO A 42 10.67 4.85 13.58
N HIS A 43 9.42 4.86 13.12
CA HIS A 43 8.39 5.82 13.52
C HIS A 43 7.46 5.29 14.64
N ARG A 44 7.55 3.99 14.98
CA ARG A 44 6.67 3.36 15.98
C ARG A 44 7.00 3.68 17.43
N ASP A 45 8.15 4.26 17.72
CA ASP A 45 8.54 4.60 19.10
C ASP A 45 7.66 5.70 19.73
N ARG A 46 6.87 6.43 18.93
CA ARG A 46 6.02 7.53 19.41
C ARG A 46 4.60 7.60 18.83
N GLY A 47 4.26 6.75 17.85
CA GLY A 47 3.00 6.84 17.10
C GLY A 47 2.14 5.58 17.16
N ASP A 48 0.82 5.76 17.03
CA ASP A 48 -0.17 4.67 16.95
C ASP A 48 -0.31 4.07 15.55
N ALA A 49 0.42 4.61 14.57
CA ALA A 49 0.41 4.19 13.18
C ALA A 49 0.72 2.70 13.02
N LYS A 50 -0.10 2.02 12.20
CA LYS A 50 0.03 0.59 11.95
C LYS A 50 -0.06 0.29 10.45
N VAL A 51 0.67 -0.75 10.03
CA VAL A 51 0.47 -1.33 8.70
C VAL A 51 -0.41 -2.56 8.82
N VAL A 52 -1.56 -2.53 8.14
CA VAL A 52 -2.52 -3.62 8.08
C VAL A 52 -2.58 -4.18 6.66
N VAL A 53 -2.54 -5.51 6.54
CA VAL A 53 -2.81 -6.19 5.27
C VAL A 53 -4.18 -6.83 5.37
N ARG A 54 -5.11 -6.44 4.49
CA ARG A 54 -6.46 -7.01 4.42
C ARG A 54 -6.65 -7.74 3.11
N ARG A 55 -7.17 -8.96 3.16
CA ARG A 55 -7.57 -9.73 1.98
C ARG A 55 -9.05 -9.47 1.69
N GLY A 56 -9.36 -9.00 0.49
CA GLY A 56 -10.70 -8.96 -0.08
C GLY A 56 -11.03 -10.26 -0.82
N HIS A 57 -12.14 -10.28 -1.54
CA HIS A 57 -12.55 -11.47 -2.30
C HIS A 57 -11.57 -11.80 -3.45
N VAL A 58 -11.20 -10.79 -4.23
CA VAL A 58 -10.25 -10.90 -5.35
C VAL A 58 -8.99 -10.03 -5.17
N ASP A 59 -9.10 -9.00 -4.34
CA ASP A 59 -8.04 -8.02 -4.09
C ASP A 59 -7.36 -8.23 -2.74
N SER A 60 -6.22 -7.58 -2.55
CA SER A 60 -5.58 -7.45 -1.24
C SER A 60 -5.05 -6.04 -1.05
N TYR A 61 -5.27 -5.48 0.12
CA TYR A 61 -4.96 -4.11 0.47
C TYR A 61 -3.81 -4.07 1.48
N VAL A 62 -2.89 -3.13 1.29
CA VAL A 62 -1.89 -2.75 2.28
C VAL A 62 -2.22 -1.33 2.72
N ILE A 63 -2.51 -1.17 4.00
CA ILE A 63 -3.11 0.05 4.55
C ILE A 63 -2.15 0.59 5.61
N LEU A 64 -1.84 1.88 5.52
CA LEU A 64 -1.31 2.66 6.63
C LEU A 64 -2.51 3.18 7.44
N ASP A 65 -2.69 2.62 8.62
CA ASP A 65 -3.82 2.88 9.52
C ASP A 65 -3.36 3.84 10.62
N ASP A 66 -3.71 5.11 10.45
CA ASP A 66 -3.43 6.23 11.35
C ASP A 66 -4.33 7.42 10.99
N GLU A 67 -4.69 8.27 11.96
CA GLU A 67 -5.47 9.49 11.71
C GLU A 67 -4.71 10.49 10.82
N ALA A 68 -3.39 10.55 10.97
CA ALA A 68 -2.49 11.39 10.20
C ALA A 68 -1.79 10.63 9.05
N ALA A 69 -2.35 9.51 8.58
CA ALA A 69 -1.71 8.64 7.59
C ALA A 69 -1.24 9.39 6.32
N MET A 70 -2.00 10.36 5.81
CA MET A 70 -1.58 11.14 4.63
C MET A 70 -0.35 12.00 4.91
N SER A 71 -0.30 12.63 6.08
CA SER A 71 0.83 13.45 6.52
C SER A 71 2.08 12.61 6.77
N ILE A 72 1.92 11.39 7.28
CA ILE A 72 3.00 10.41 7.45
C ILE A 72 3.51 9.92 6.08
N GLU A 73 2.60 9.66 5.14
CA GLU A 73 2.96 9.11 3.83
C GLU A 73 3.66 10.15 2.94
N PHE A 74 3.09 11.35 2.81
CA PHE A 74 3.49 12.33 1.80
C PHE A 74 4.10 13.62 2.36
N GLY A 75 4.13 13.78 3.68
CA GLY A 75 4.60 14.98 4.33
C GLY A 75 3.49 16.00 4.57
N HIS A 76 3.82 17.05 5.32
CA HIS A 76 2.89 18.13 5.66
C HIS A 76 3.66 19.39 6.09
N PHE A 77 2.98 20.53 6.15
CA PHE A 77 3.51 21.72 6.81
C PHE A 77 3.27 21.65 8.32
N HIS A 78 4.32 21.87 9.11
CA HIS A 78 4.22 21.91 10.56
C HIS A 78 3.33 23.08 10.99
N ASN A 79 2.30 22.80 11.79
CA ASN A 79 1.25 23.75 12.16
C ASN A 79 1.75 24.99 12.95
N VAL A 80 2.86 24.87 13.68
CA VAL A 80 3.48 25.99 14.43
C VAL A 80 4.57 26.71 13.64
N THR A 81 5.59 26.00 13.15
CA THR A 81 6.76 26.62 12.49
C THR A 81 6.49 26.99 11.03
N GLY A 82 5.49 26.38 10.39
CA GLY A 82 5.22 26.53 8.95
C GLY A 82 6.25 25.84 8.05
N GLU A 83 7.21 25.11 8.62
CA GLU A 83 8.23 24.39 7.87
C GLU A 83 7.66 23.09 7.27
N TRP A 84 8.19 22.68 6.13
CA TRP A 84 7.84 21.41 5.53
C TRP A 84 8.45 20.24 6.31
N VAL A 85 7.63 19.26 6.65
CA VAL A 85 8.03 17.99 7.25
C VAL A 85 7.93 16.92 6.19
N GLU A 86 9.08 16.30 5.86
CA GLU A 86 9.15 15.27 4.83
C GLU A 86 8.34 14.01 5.18
N GLY A 87 7.64 13.49 4.18
CA GLY A 87 6.92 12.23 4.26
C GLY A 87 7.85 11.03 4.34
N LEU A 88 7.36 9.93 4.92
CA LEU A 88 8.11 8.69 5.08
C LEU A 88 7.88 7.71 3.92
N TYR A 89 6.91 7.98 3.04
CA TYR A 89 6.57 7.14 1.90
C TYR A 89 6.47 5.65 2.27
N ILE A 90 5.71 5.35 3.32
CA ILE A 90 5.61 4.01 3.92
C ILE A 90 5.07 3.01 2.91
N ILE A 91 3.94 3.34 2.26
CA ILE A 91 3.27 2.47 1.30
C ILE A 91 3.92 2.59 -0.08
N THR A 92 4.11 3.82 -0.56
CA THR A 92 4.67 4.11 -1.89
C THR A 92 6.11 3.58 -2.01
N GLY A 93 6.91 3.72 -0.96
CA GLY A 93 8.23 3.11 -0.87
C GLY A 93 8.18 1.58 -0.79
N ALA A 94 7.20 1.00 -0.09
CA ALA A 94 7.08 -0.45 0.00
C ALA A 94 6.76 -1.12 -1.34
N THR A 95 6.03 -0.43 -2.21
CA THR A 95 5.65 -0.89 -3.55
C THR A 95 6.72 -0.62 -4.61
N GLY A 96 7.67 0.28 -4.35
CA GLY A 96 8.73 0.66 -5.30
C GLY A 96 8.22 1.63 -6.37
N LEU A 97 7.27 2.48 -6.01
CA LEU A 97 6.70 3.53 -6.89
C LEU A 97 7.40 4.89 -6.72
N ILE A 98 8.48 4.93 -5.95
CA ILE A 98 9.37 6.09 -5.74
C ILE A 98 10.78 5.75 -6.20
#